data_AF-A0A8F9XGV7-F1
#
_entry.id   AF-A0A8F9XGV7-F1
#
_cell.length_a   1.000
_cell.length_b   1.000
_cell.length_c   1.000
_cell.angle_alpha   90.00
_cell.angle_beta   90.00
_cell.angle_gamma   90.00
#
_symmetry.space_group_name_H-M   'P 1'
#
loop_
_entity.id
_entity.type
_entity.pdbx_description
1 polymer ?
#
loop_
_entity_poly.entity_id
_entity_poly.type
_entity_poly.pdbx_seq_one_letter_code
_entity_poly.pdbx_strand_id
1 'polypeptide(L)'
;MRTRGLLALSTFFVSSLASHACEMCGGAKPSLFTEYTHGKSPGGVWDYVIVVTIAIGTFSTLPYALRCLLRPGERASTHIKNLIISQENHGD
;
A
#
# COMPACT_ATOMS: atom_id res chain seq x y z
N MET A 1 18.88 15.93 9.89
CA MET A 1 18.17 15.12 8.87
C MET A 1 18.53 15.70 7.51
N ARG A 2 19.33 14.96 6.72
CA ARG A 2 20.04 15.49 5.54
C ARG A 2 19.02 15.98 4.49
N THR A 3 19.01 17.29 4.22
CA THR A 3 18.13 17.98 3.26
C THR A 3 18.08 17.33 1.87
N ARG A 4 19.16 16.64 1.48
CA ARG A 4 19.27 15.87 0.24
C ARG A 4 18.28 14.69 0.16
N GLY A 5 18.01 14.02 1.28
CA GLY A 5 17.02 12.94 1.33
C GLY A 5 15.58 13.46 1.24
N LEU A 6 15.34 14.66 1.79
CA LEU A 6 14.04 15.32 1.75
C LEU A 6 13.70 15.83 0.34
N LEU A 7 14.71 16.36 -0.37
CA LEU A 7 14.61 16.71 -1.79
C LEU A 7 14.35 15.47 -2.68
N ALA A 8 15.09 14.38 -2.47
CA ALA A 8 14.92 13.15 -3.24
C ALA A 8 13.52 12.51 -3.04
N LEU A 9 13.02 12.52 -1.80
CA LEU A 9 11.69 12.02 -1.47
C LEU A 9 10.59 12.89 -2.09
N SER A 10 10.78 14.21 -2.09
CA SER A 10 9.86 15.16 -2.73
C SER A 10 9.79 14.96 -4.24
N THR A 11 10.93 14.74 -4.91
CA THR A 11 10.97 14.50 -6.35
C THR A 11 10.34 13.16 -6.74
N PHE A 12 10.50 12.12 -5.91
CA PHE A 12 9.88 10.82 -6.13
C PHE A 12 8.34 10.89 -6.01
N PHE A 13 7.84 11.62 -5.02
CA PHE A 13 6.40 11.77 -4.79
C PHE A 13 5.70 12.52 -5.93
N VAL A 14 6.32 13.58 -6.46
CA VAL A 14 5.78 14.34 -7.61
C VAL A 14 5.73 13.49 -8.89
N SER A 15 6.74 12.65 -9.12
CA SER A 15 6.75 11.75 -10.29
C SER A 15 5.65 10.69 -10.26
N SER A 16 5.19 10.29 -9.07
CA SER A 16 4.12 9.30 -8.93
C SER A 16 2.72 9.86 -9.22
N LEU A 17 2.56 11.19 -9.27
CA LEU A 17 1.29 11.85 -9.58
C LEU A 17 1.03 11.93 -11.09
N ALA A 18 2.04 11.70 -11.93
CA ALA A 18 1.93 11.71 -13.39
C ALA A 18 1.41 10.37 -13.95
N SER A 19 0.39 9.78 -13.33
CA SER A 19 -0.34 8.66 -13.91
C SER A 19 -1.28 9.19 -14.99
N HIS A 20 -0.76 9.40 -16.19
CA HIS A 20 -1.60 9.53 -17.38
C HIS A 20 -2.37 8.23 -17.56
N ALA A 21 -3.70 8.26 -17.42
CA ALA A 21 -4.54 7.14 -17.82
C ALA A 21 -4.27 6.89 -19.31
N CYS A 22 -3.70 5.74 -19.64
CA CYS A 22 -3.37 5.36 -21.00
C CYS A 22 -4.66 5.37 -21.85
N GLU A 23 -4.70 6.09 -22.97
CA GLU A 23 -5.88 6.15 -23.87
C GLU A 23 -6.30 4.75 -24.35
N MET A 24 -5.35 3.80 -24.41
CA MET A 24 -5.60 2.39 -24.70
C MET A 24 -6.56 1.70 -23.71
N CYS A 25 -6.65 2.19 -22.46
CA CYS A 25 -7.60 1.66 -21.48
C CYS A 25 -9.03 2.20 -21.66
N GLY A 26 -9.21 3.31 -22.38
CA GLY A 26 -10.52 3.92 -22.63
C GLY A 26 -11.26 3.31 -23.81
N GLY A 27 -10.56 2.96 -24.90
CA GLY A 27 -11.16 2.50 -26.16
C GLY A 27 -11.36 0.99 -26.30
N ALA A 28 -10.55 0.17 -25.64
CA ALA A 28 -10.57 -1.30 -25.80
C ALA A 28 -11.44 -2.03 -24.76
N LYS A 29 -12.26 -1.30 -23.99
CA LYS A 29 -12.99 -1.84 -22.84
C LYS A 29 -14.42 -2.20 -23.26
N PRO A 30 -14.78 -3.50 -23.40
CA PRO A 30 -16.17 -3.91 -23.55
C PRO A 30 -17.01 -3.35 -22.39
N SER A 31 -18.16 -2.74 -22.70
CA SER A 31 -18.97 -1.95 -21.75
C SER A 31 -19.25 -2.68 -20.42
N LEU A 32 -19.43 -3.99 -20.47
CA LEU A 32 -19.66 -4.88 -19.32
C LEU A 32 -18.50 -4.96 -18.33
N PHE A 33 -17.26 -4.78 -18.78
CA PHE A 33 -16.06 -4.88 -17.93
C PHE A 33 -15.52 -3.52 -17.48
N THR A 34 -16.29 -2.45 -17.74
CA THR A 34 -15.85 -1.08 -17.48
C THR A 34 -15.72 -0.78 -15.99
N GLU A 35 -16.57 -1.36 -15.16
CA GLU A 35 -16.62 -1.08 -13.72
C GLU A 35 -15.82 -2.08 -12.87
N TYR A 36 -15.28 -3.16 -13.46
CA TYR A 36 -14.61 -4.23 -12.70
C TYR A 36 -13.09 -4.11 -12.65
N THR A 37 -12.45 -3.61 -13.71
CA THR A 37 -10.98 -3.55 -13.79
C THR A 37 -10.39 -2.31 -13.11
N HIS A 38 -11.15 -1.21 -13.10
CA HIS A 38 -11.03 -0.14 -12.13
C HIS A 38 -12.42 0.04 -11.55
N GLY A 39 -12.57 -0.20 -10.24
CA GLY A 39 -13.84 -0.05 -9.54
C GLY A 39 -14.51 1.27 -9.91
N LYS A 40 -15.84 1.26 -10.01
CA LYS A 40 -16.63 2.46 -10.30
C LYS A 40 -16.13 3.64 -9.46
N SER A 41 -15.84 4.76 -10.13
CA SER A 41 -15.51 6.01 -9.42
C SER A 41 -16.68 6.39 -8.51
N PRO A 42 -16.42 6.95 -7.31
CA PRO A 42 -17.46 7.39 -6.39
C PRO A 42 -18.56 8.18 -7.13
N GLY A 43 -19.79 7.66 -7.11
CA GLY A 43 -20.92 8.19 -7.87
C GLY A 43 -21.61 9.36 -7.18
N GLY A 44 -21.38 9.55 -5.88
CA GLY A 44 -21.95 10.63 -5.08
C GLY A 44 -21.06 11.07 -3.91
N VAL A 45 -21.48 12.14 -3.23
CA VAL A 45 -20.75 12.73 -2.08
C VAL A 45 -20.55 11.70 -0.96
N TRP A 46 -21.54 10.86 -0.71
CA TRP A 46 -21.47 9.82 0.33
C TRP A 46 -20.39 8.77 0.07
N ASP A 47 -20.14 8.42 -1.20
CA ASP A 47 -19.08 7.48 -1.56
C ASP A 47 -17.70 8.05 -1.20
N TYR A 48 -17.47 9.35 -1.40
CA TYR A 48 -16.24 10.02 -0.98
C TYR A 48 -16.08 10.10 0.53
N VAL A 49 -17.16 10.32 1.28
CA VAL A 49 -17.13 10.30 2.76
C VAL A 49 -16.68 8.94 3.26
N ILE A 50 -17.19 7.85 2.66
CA ILE A 50 -16.80 6.49 3.01
C ILE A 50 -15.31 6.25 2.70
N VAL A 51 -14.85 6.62 1.50
CA VAL A 51 -13.44 6.47 1.09
C VAL A 51 -12.50 7.20 2.06
N VAL A 52 -12.82 8.45 2.41
CA VAL A 52 -12.01 9.23 3.36
C VAL A 52 -11.99 8.58 4.74
N THR A 53 -13.13 8.09 5.21
CA THR A 53 -13.25 7.42 6.52
C THR A 53 -12.39 6.14 6.58
N ILE A 54 -12.46 5.31 5.54
CA ILE A 54 -11.65 4.08 5.43
C ILE A 54 -10.15 4.42 5.33
N ALA A 55 -9.80 5.45 4.56
CA ALA A 55 -8.42 5.89 4.42
C ALA A 55 -7.85 6.32 5.78
N ILE A 56 -8.59 7.15 6.54
CA ILE A 56 -8.19 7.58 7.88
C ILE A 56 -8.00 6.35 8.79
N GLY A 57 -8.98 5.45 8.84
CA GLY A 57 -8.92 4.22 9.65
C GLY A 57 -7.69 3.36 9.32
N THR A 58 -7.43 3.17 8.03
CA THR A 58 -6.24 2.46 7.53
C THR A 58 -4.96 3.14 7.97
N PHE A 59 -4.82 4.45 7.77
CA PHE A 59 -3.60 5.18 8.16
C PHE A 59 -3.38 5.21 9.68
N SER A 60 -4.44 5.19 10.48
CA SER A 60 -4.31 5.07 11.94
C SER A 60 -3.86 3.68 12.40
N THR A 61 -4.17 2.61 11.66
CA THR A 61 -3.81 1.23 12.02
C THR A 61 -2.54 0.72 11.34
N LEU A 62 -2.16 1.30 10.19
CA LEU A 62 -1.00 0.95 9.40
C LEU A 62 0.32 0.91 10.21
N PRO A 63 0.61 1.86 11.13
CA PRO A 63 1.85 1.82 11.91
C PRO A 63 1.93 0.58 12.81
N TYR A 64 0.80 0.12 13.35
CA TYR A 64 0.74 -1.08 14.18
C TYR A 64 0.94 -2.35 13.35
N ALA A 65 0.30 -2.42 12.18
CA ALA A 65 0.51 -3.51 11.24
C ALA A 65 1.99 -3.59 10.82
N LEU A 66 2.60 -2.45 10.50
CA LEU A 66 4.02 -2.38 10.16
C LEU A 66 4.91 -2.79 11.33
N ARG A 67 4.60 -2.35 12.55
CA ARG A 67 5.32 -2.76 13.76
C ARG A 67 5.26 -4.27 13.97
N CYS A 68 4.10 -4.88 13.77
CA CYS A 68 3.90 -6.32 13.89
C CYS A 68 4.75 -7.11 12.86
N LEU A 69 4.86 -6.58 11.64
CA LEU A 69 5.60 -7.24 10.56
C LEU A 69 7.12 -7.07 10.71
N LEU A 70 7.60 -5.86 10.98
CA LEU A 70 9.04 -5.57 11.07
C LEU A 70 9.67 -6.00 12.40
N ARG A 71 8.90 -5.95 13.49
CA ARG A 71 9.37 -6.28 14.84
C ARG A 71 8.31 -7.11 15.56
N PRO A 72 8.17 -8.39 15.18
CA PRO A 72 7.23 -9.29 15.84
C PRO A 72 7.59 -9.39 17.33
N GLY A 73 6.58 -9.26 18.20
CA GLY A 73 6.74 -9.36 19.66
C GLY A 73 6.76 -10.80 20.19
N GLU A 74 6.77 -11.80 19.30
CA GLU A 74 6.70 -13.22 19.61
C GLU A 74 8.06 -13.72 20.13
N ARG A 75 8.13 -14.03 21.43
CA ARG A 75 9.37 -14.48 22.10
C ARG A 75 9.55 -16.01 22.15
N ALA A 76 8.54 -16.77 21.73
CA ALA A 76 8.59 -18.22 21.76
C ALA A 76 9.46 -18.75 20.62
N SER A 77 10.46 -19.57 20.93
CA SER A 77 11.35 -20.19 19.94
C SER A 77 10.63 -21.14 18.97
N THR A 78 9.48 -21.68 19.38
CA THR A 78 8.64 -22.59 18.59
C THR A 78 7.70 -21.87 17.61
N HIS A 79 7.73 -20.54 17.55
CA HIS A 79 6.88 -19.80 16.63
C HIS A 79 7.40 -19.90 15.18
N ILE A 80 6.52 -20.11 14.21
CA ILE A 80 6.89 -20.36 12.81
C ILE A 80 7.80 -19.28 12.20
N LYS A 81 7.63 -18.02 12.63
CA LYS A 81 8.48 -16.88 12.23
C LYS A 81 9.91 -16.98 12.78
N ASN A 82 10.09 -17.50 14.00
CA ASN A 82 11.40 -17.65 14.64
C ASN A 82 12.16 -18.88 14.11
N LEU A 83 11.45 -19.89 13.60
CA LEU A 83 12.05 -21.05 12.95
C LEU A 83 12.80 -20.65 11.68
N ILE A 84 12.19 -19.85 10.80
CA ILE A 84 12.81 -19.44 9.53
C ILE A 84 14.07 -18.58 9.77
N ILE A 85 13.99 -17.61 10.70
CA ILE A 85 15.13 -16.74 11.04
C ILE A 85 16.29 -17.54 11.67
N SER A 86 15.99 -18.57 12.45
CA SER A 86 17.02 -19.42 13.08
C SER A 86 17.68 -20.38 12.08
N GLN A 87 16.96 -20.85 11.07
CA GLN A 87 17.52 -21.69 10.00
C GLN A 87 18.49 -20.91 9.10
N GLU A 88 18.19 -19.65 8.78
CA GLU A 88 19.09 -18.81 7.97
C GLU A 88 20.42 -18.51 8.67
N ASN A 89 20.44 -18.43 10.01
CA ASN A 89 21.67 -18.24 10.80
C ASN A 89 22.50 -19.53 11.01
N HIS A 90 22.10 -20.65 10.40
CA HIS A 90 22.83 -21.94 10.48
C HIS A 90 23.28 -22.44 9.09
N GLY A 91 23.34 -21.54 8.11
CA GLY A 91 23.68 -21.83 6.71
C GLY A 91 25.08 -21.40 6.28
N ASP A 92 26.01 -21.20 7.22
CA ASP A 92 27.45 -21.00 7.02
C ASP A 92 28.26 -22.31 7.23
#